data_AF-A0A3D4Z5I1-F1
#
_entry.id   AF-A0A3D4Z5I1-F1
#
_cell.length_a   1.000
_cell.length_b   1.000
_cell.length_c   1.000
_cell.angle_alpha   90.00
_cell.angle_beta   90.00
_cell.angle_gamma   90.00
#
_symmetry.space_group_name_H-M   'P 1'
#
loop_
_entity.id
_entity.type
_entity.pdbx_description
1 polymer ?
#
loop_
_entity_poly.entity_id
_entity_poly.type
_entity_poly.pdbx_seq_one_letter_code
_entity_poly.pdbx_strand_id
1 'polypeptide(L)'
;EIFHNELQEPRTIFARVNGSSSAPRLMKEAFSAAKIDKQLEERTVAFLSDGANLIFDPKTHVLLVNANLLWYEKEFVDVKLYLANYLPPLPTTTQLSFMGYDWKLNDAKLH
;
A
#
# COMPACT_ATOMS: atom_id res chain seq x y z
N GLU A 1 25.54 -1.37 -8.36
CA GLU A 1 24.42 -1.19 -7.43
C GLU A 1 23.95 0.26 -7.58
N ILE A 2 22.87 0.49 -8.31
CA ILE A 2 22.41 1.85 -8.69
C ILE A 2 20.88 1.86 -8.59
N PHE A 3 20.29 3.01 -8.26
CA PHE A 3 18.86 3.35 -8.11
C PHE A 3 18.30 3.47 -6.68
N HIS A 4 19.04 4.06 -5.74
CA HIS A 4 18.45 4.38 -4.43
C HIS A 4 18.12 5.85 -4.17
N ASN A 5 18.48 6.83 -5.01
CA ASN A 5 18.47 8.22 -4.51
C ASN A 5 17.90 9.37 -5.35
N GLU A 6 17.43 9.21 -6.59
CA GLU A 6 17.02 10.42 -7.37
C GLU A 6 15.64 10.39 -8.02
N LEU A 7 14.90 9.30 -7.89
CA LEU A 7 13.49 9.27 -8.25
C LEU A 7 12.78 8.59 -7.09
N GLN A 8 12.25 9.37 -6.15
CA GLN A 8 11.22 8.87 -5.25
C GLN A 8 10.03 8.51 -6.12
N GLU A 9 10.05 7.30 -6.66
CA GLU A 9 9.00 6.70 -7.46
C GLU A 9 8.34 5.62 -6.59
N PRO A 10 7.38 6.00 -5.72
CA PRO A 10 6.84 5.11 -4.70
C PRO A 10 6.05 3.97 -5.33
N ARG A 11 5.66 4.09 -6.61
CA ARG A 11 5.00 3.00 -7.35
C ARG A 11 5.90 1.76 -7.49
N THR A 12 7.23 1.93 -7.47
CA THR A 12 8.20 0.81 -7.48
C THR A 12 8.09 -0.09 -6.26
N ILE A 13 7.53 0.40 -5.15
CA ILE A 13 7.29 -0.39 -3.94
C ILE A 13 6.24 -1.47 -4.22
N PHE A 14 5.18 -1.14 -4.95
CA PHE A 14 4.11 -2.08 -5.30
C PHE A 14 4.54 -3.13 -6.35
N ALA A 15 5.65 -2.89 -7.05
CA ALA A 15 6.31 -3.91 -7.88
C ALA A 15 7.17 -4.88 -7.05
N ARG A 16 7.66 -4.44 -5.87
CA ARG A 16 8.50 -5.23 -4.96
C ARG A 16 7.71 -5.99 -3.90
N VAL A 17 6.65 -5.38 -3.39
CA VAL A 17 5.75 -5.98 -2.41
C VAL A 17 4.92 -7.04 -3.10
N ASN A 18 5.30 -8.31 -2.92
CA ASN A 18 4.47 -9.43 -3.33
C ASN A 18 3.40 -9.60 -2.24
N GLY A 19 2.17 -9.16 -2.52
CA GLY A 19 1.02 -9.38 -1.65
C GLY A 19 0.86 -10.88 -1.41
N SER A 20 1.13 -11.33 -0.18
CA SER A 20 1.00 -12.71 0.24
C SER A 20 -0.36 -13.28 -0.18
N SER A 21 -0.34 -14.45 -0.81
CA SER A 21 -1.49 -15.28 -1.21
C SER A 21 -2.26 -14.89 -2.48
N SER A 22 -2.19 -13.65 -2.95
CA SER A 22 -2.94 -13.18 -4.14
C SER A 22 -2.06 -12.53 -5.20
N ALA A 23 -0.78 -12.93 -5.29
CA ALA A 23 0.17 -12.47 -6.32
C ALA A 23 -0.59 -12.20 -7.63
N PRO A 24 -0.84 -10.93 -8.00
CA PRO A 24 -1.57 -10.65 -9.21
C PRO A 24 -0.62 -11.13 -10.28
N ARG A 25 -0.99 -12.28 -10.86
CA ARG A 25 -0.38 -12.99 -11.98
C ARG A 25 0.88 -12.26 -12.39
N LEU A 26 2.05 -12.77 -11.96
CA LEU A 26 3.37 -12.42 -12.50
C LEU A 26 3.14 -11.87 -13.91
N MET A 27 3.33 -10.55 -14.09
CA MET A 27 2.96 -9.90 -15.35
C MET A 27 3.45 -10.82 -16.46
N LYS A 28 2.57 -11.18 -17.39
CA LYS A 28 2.96 -12.02 -18.53
C LYS A 28 4.06 -11.35 -19.39
N GLU A 29 4.33 -10.08 -19.12
CA GLU A 29 5.30 -9.24 -19.79
C GLU A 29 6.33 -8.70 -18.77
N ALA A 30 7.61 -8.72 -19.15
CA ALA A 30 8.67 -8.07 -18.40
C ALA A 30 8.44 -6.54 -18.32
N PHE A 31 9.01 -5.90 -17.31
CA PHE A 31 9.05 -4.44 -17.30
C PHE A 31 9.86 -3.93 -18.49
N SER A 32 9.33 -2.93 -19.19
CA SER A 32 10.03 -2.29 -20.31
C SER A 32 10.03 -0.78 -20.13
N ALA A 33 11.11 -0.11 -20.53
CA ALA A 33 11.22 1.35 -20.41
C ALA A 33 10.04 2.07 -21.09
N ALA A 34 9.54 1.53 -22.21
CA ALA A 34 8.42 2.11 -22.95
C ALA A 34 7.06 1.99 -22.23
N LYS A 35 6.92 1.09 -21.25
CA LYS A 35 5.65 0.81 -20.55
C LYS A 35 5.74 1.00 -19.03
N ILE A 36 6.90 1.41 -18.51
CA ILE A 36 7.21 1.37 -17.08
C ILE A 36 6.18 2.16 -16.26
N ASP A 37 5.79 3.35 -16.69
CA ASP A 37 4.81 4.17 -15.97
C ASP A 37 3.46 3.47 -15.85
N LYS A 38 2.96 2.92 -16.96
CA LYS A 38 1.70 2.19 -16.99
C LYS A 38 1.76 0.93 -16.14
N GLN A 39 2.86 0.19 -16.23
CA GLN A 39 3.05 -1.05 -15.47
C GLN A 39 3.12 -0.77 -13.96
N LEU A 40 3.80 0.29 -13.55
CA LEU A 40 3.87 0.71 -12.15
C LEU A 40 2.51 1.18 -11.62
N GLU A 41 1.75 1.92 -12.42
CA GLU A 41 0.41 2.36 -12.07
C GLU A 41 -0.55 1.17 -11.91
N GLU A 42 -0.56 0.24 -12.88
CA GLU A 42 -1.38 -0.98 -12.82
C GLU A 42 -1.07 -1.81 -11.56
N ARG A 43 0.21 -1.92 -11.18
CA ARG A 43 0.61 -2.62 -9.94
C ARG A 43 0.11 -1.91 -8.70
N THR A 44 0.21 -0.59 -8.66
CA THR A 44 -0.26 0.22 -7.52
C THR A 44 -1.76 0.06 -7.35
N VAL A 45 -2.54 0.26 -8.42
CA VAL A 45 -4.01 0.09 -8.37
C VAL A 45 -4.39 -1.34 -8.01
N ALA A 46 -3.74 -2.35 -8.58
CA ALA A 46 -4.03 -3.74 -8.27
C ALA A 46 -3.78 -4.09 -6.80
N PHE A 47 -2.69 -3.60 -6.22
CA PHE A 47 -2.39 -3.80 -4.80
C PHE A 47 -3.42 -3.10 -3.91
N LEU A 48 -3.74 -1.84 -4.17
CA LEU A 48 -4.65 -1.03 -3.35
C LEU A 48 -6.12 -1.42 -3.49
N SER A 49 -6.50 -2.05 -4.60
CA SER A 49 -7.87 -2.52 -4.83
C SER A 49 -8.15 -3.88 -4.19
N ASP A 50 -7.12 -4.59 -3.70
CA ASP A 50 -7.28 -5.81 -2.94
C ASP A 50 -7.63 -5.46 -1.49
N GLY A 51 -8.82 -5.89 -1.05
CA GLY A 51 -9.30 -5.65 0.31
C GLY A 51 -8.42 -6.26 1.40
N ALA A 52 -7.48 -7.15 1.09
CA ALA A 52 -6.47 -7.61 2.03
C ALA A 52 -5.33 -6.60 2.26
N ASN A 53 -5.22 -5.56 1.42
CA ASN A 53 -4.13 -4.60 1.46
C ASN A 53 -4.54 -3.19 1.89
N LEU A 54 -5.81 -2.83 1.69
CA LEU A 54 -6.32 -1.50 2.02
C LEU A 54 -7.80 -1.59 2.42
N ILE A 55 -8.11 -1.20 3.65
CA ILE A 55 -9.49 -1.16 4.16
C ILE A 55 -9.68 0.15 4.90
N PHE A 56 -10.77 0.87 4.59
CA PHE A 56 -11.22 1.99 5.40
C PHE A 56 -12.39 1.56 6.30
N ASP A 57 -12.25 1.74 7.61
CA ASP A 57 -13.34 1.57 8.58
C ASP A 57 -14.03 2.93 8.84
N PRO A 58 -15.26 3.14 8.34
CA PRO A 58 -15.98 4.39 8.52
C PRO A 58 -16.51 4.59 9.95
N LYS A 59 -16.54 3.57 10.82
CA LYS A 59 -17.00 3.72 12.21
C LYS A 59 -15.91 4.30 13.09
N THR A 60 -14.68 3.85 12.89
CA THR A 60 -13.51 4.26 13.68
C THR A 60 -12.66 5.32 12.98
N HIS A 61 -12.98 5.62 11.72
CA HIS A 61 -12.16 6.45 10.82
C HIS A 61 -10.72 5.94 10.70
N VAL A 62 -10.52 4.62 10.66
CA VAL A 62 -9.19 4.03 10.52
C VAL A 62 -8.99 3.55 9.09
N LEU A 63 -7.93 4.01 8.44
CA LEU A 63 -7.41 3.47 7.19
C LEU A 63 -6.36 2.41 7.52
N LEU A 64 -6.74 1.14 7.37
CA LEU A 64 -5.87 -0.01 7.52
C LEU A 64 -5.12 -0.26 6.21
N VAL A 65 -3.81 -0.47 6.29
CA VAL A 65 -2.91 -0.69 5.15
C VAL A 65 -2.03 -1.91 5.41
N ASN A 66 -1.74 -2.73 4.41
CA ASN A 66 -0.86 -3.90 4.59
C ASN A 66 0.49 -3.52 5.26
N ALA A 67 0.91 -4.24 6.31
CA ALA A 67 2.20 -4.02 6.99
C ALA A 67 3.42 -4.13 6.08
N ASN A 68 3.31 -4.74 4.90
CA ASN A 68 4.39 -4.71 3.91
C ASN A 68 4.84 -3.29 3.57
N LEU A 69 3.93 -2.30 3.61
CA LEU A 69 4.28 -0.90 3.36
C LEU A 69 5.08 -0.24 4.51
N LEU A 70 5.06 -0.81 5.72
CA LEU A 70 5.86 -0.32 6.85
C LEU A 70 7.36 -0.38 6.54
N TRP A 71 7.81 -1.45 5.87
CA TRP A 71 9.21 -1.63 5.49
C TRP A 71 9.72 -0.59 4.49
N TYR A 72 8.80 0.11 3.82
CA TYR A 72 9.08 1.09 2.79
C TYR A 72 8.53 2.47 3.14
N GLU A 73 8.14 2.72 4.40
CA GLU A 73 7.55 3.98 4.84
C GLU A 73 8.45 5.18 4.46
N LYS A 74 9.77 5.01 4.56
CA LYS A 74 10.78 6.04 4.22
C LYS A 74 10.82 6.42 2.74
N GLU A 75 10.22 5.61 1.87
CA GLU A 75 10.13 5.86 0.43
C GLU A 75 8.94 6.79 0.11
N PHE A 76 8.05 7.04 1.08
CA PHE A 76 6.94 7.97 0.97
C PHE A 76 7.25 9.23 1.79
N VAL A 77 6.88 10.40 1.25
CA VAL A 77 6.84 11.64 2.04
C VAL A 77 5.82 11.51 3.16
N ASP A 78 4.64 10.97 2.83
CA ASP A 78 3.58 10.59 3.76
C ASP A 78 2.73 9.49 3.09
N VAL A 79 2.61 8.34 3.74
CA VAL A 79 1.88 7.18 3.22
C VAL A 79 0.39 7.49 3.06
N LYS A 80 -0.23 8.17 4.03
CA LYS A 80 -1.66 8.52 3.98
C LYS A 80 -1.93 9.51 2.85
N LEU A 81 -1.08 10.51 2.67
CA LEU A 81 -1.19 11.48 1.59
C LEU A 81 -1.01 10.81 0.22
N TYR A 82 -0.06 9.89 0.10
CA TYR A 82 0.14 9.13 -1.13
C TYR A 82 -1.11 8.30 -1.49
N LEU A 83 -1.67 7.59 -0.50
CA LEU A 83 -2.87 6.76 -0.68
C LEU A 83 -4.12 7.57 -1.01
N ALA A 84 -4.20 8.82 -0.57
CA ALA A 84 -5.32 9.71 -0.90
C ALA A 84 -5.47 9.96 -2.42
N ASN A 85 -4.40 9.77 -3.22
CA ASN A 85 -4.49 9.85 -4.68
C ASN A 85 -5.31 8.69 -5.30
N TYR A 86 -5.48 7.59 -4.57
CA TYR A 86 -6.13 6.36 -5.03
C TYR A 86 -7.46 6.09 -4.32
N LEU A 87 -7.83 6.94 -3.36
CA LEU A 87 -8.99 6.77 -2.50
C LEU A 87 -10.01 7.89 -2.73
N PRO A 88 -11.31 7.62 -2.51
CA PRO A 88 -12.28 8.69 -2.37
C PRO A 88 -11.91 9.60 -1.19
N PRO A 89 -12.42 10.84 -1.15
CA PRO A 89 -12.15 11.76 -0.04
C PRO A 89 -12.46 11.11 1.32
N LEU A 90 -11.47 11.12 2.22
CA LEU A 90 -11.59 10.57 3.57
C LEU A 90 -11.86 11.71 4.58
N PRO A 91 -12.51 11.40 5.71
CA PRO A 91 -12.60 12.34 6.83
C PRO A 91 -11.22 12.86 7.25
N THR A 92 -11.14 14.14 7.64
CA THR A 92 -9.89 14.75 8.12
C THR A 92 -9.35 14.06 9.39
N THR A 93 -10.24 13.45 10.17
CA THR A 93 -9.94 12.68 11.38
C THR A 93 -9.42 11.27 11.11
N THR A 94 -9.29 10.86 9.84
CA THR A 94 -8.83 9.51 9.52
C THR A 94 -7.43 9.23 10.04
N GLN A 95 -7.24 8.11 10.73
CA GLN A 95 -5.95 7.64 11.22
C GLN A 95 -5.42 6.52 10.32
N LEU A 96 -4.12 6.55 10.02
CA LEU A 96 -3.44 5.47 9.30
C LEU A 96 -3.01 4.39 10.30
N SER A 97 -3.24 3.12 9.97
CA SER A 97 -2.77 1.98 10.75
C SER A 97 -2.35 0.83 9.83
N PHE A 98 -1.41 -0.01 10.27
CA PHE A 98 -0.88 -1.12 9.47
C PHE A 98 -1.46 -2.47 9.90
N MET A 99 -2.03 -3.22 8.95
CA MET A 99 -2.55 -4.58 9.10
C MET A 99 -1.40 -5.55 9.36
N GLY A 100 -1.44 -6.31 10.46
CA GLY A 100 -0.50 -7.41 10.65
C GLY A 100 0.82 -7.03 11.33
N TYR A 101 0.81 -6.05 12.24
CA TYR A 101 1.56 -6.23 13.48
C TYR A 101 0.54 -6.35 14.62
N ASP A 102 0.08 -7.59 14.82
CA ASP A 102 -0.85 -7.94 15.86
C ASP A 102 -0.15 -7.92 17.23
N TRP A 103 -0.12 -6.75 17.88
CA TRP A 103 -0.11 -6.70 19.35
C TRP A 103 -1.49 -6.37 19.92
N LYS A 104 -2.54 -6.34 19.09
CA LYS A 104 -3.90 -6.01 19.54
C LYS A 104 -4.99 -7.05 19.25
N LEU A 105 -4.64 -8.27 18.86
CA LEU A 105 -5.59 -9.38 18.97
C LEU A 105 -5.92 -9.83 20.41
N ASN A 106 -5.61 -9.05 21.46
CA ASN A 106 -5.90 -9.51 22.83
C ASN A 106 -6.28 -8.45 23.88
N ASP A 107 -6.61 -7.21 23.53
CA ASP A 107 -7.00 -6.22 24.55
C ASP A 107 -8.38 -5.58 24.36
N ALA A 108 -9.29 -6.35 23.77
CA ALA A 108 -10.71 -6.17 24.02
C ALA A 108 -11.25 -7.49 24.57
N LYS A 109 -10.90 -7.78 25.83
CA LYS A 109 -11.85 -8.46 26.70
C LYS A 109 -13.15 -7.68 26.62
N LEU A 110 -14.12 -8.27 25.94
CA LEU A 110 -15.53 -7.95 26.06
C LEU A 110 -15.86 -7.89 27.56
N HIS A 111 -16.06 -6.68 28.06
CA HIS A 111 -16.84 -6.38 29.24
C HIS A 111 -17.96 -5.44 28.83
#